data_AF-A0AA51RWG6-F1
#
_entry.id   AF-A0AA51RWG6-F1
#
_cell.length_a   1.000
_cell.length_b   1.000
_cell.length_c   1.000
_cell.angle_alpha   90.00
_cell.angle_beta   90.00
_cell.angle_gamma   90.00
#
_symmetry.space_group_name_H-M   'P 1'
#
loop_
_entity.id
_entity.type
_entity.pdbx_description
1 polymer ?
#
loop_
_entity_poly.entity_id
_entity_poly.type
_entity_poly.pdbx_seq_one_letter_code
_entity_poly.pdbx_strand_id
1 'polypeptide(L)'
;MESKAANTLVKEVEKLKKKAKADLSGNLPAALEHLFSEDSLFFDEEILTQWRRDERFDELIEYVSYQYDERGGEEFWKQVLLDLRLKKEEKKALKLLDGLLPGRMKLLKAAKKNLDKFPGNYLSETTYLVAKGEVLKVLYEYAFIIENKPAEQVNKSDSEKIKKKIQKILNE
;
A
#
# COMPACT_ATOMS: atom_id res chain seq x y z
N MET A 1 -8.89 -16.84 -1.82
CA MET A 1 -9.45 -16.57 -0.48
C MET A 1 -9.39 -15.08 -0.29
N GLU A 2 -10.53 -14.43 -0.07
CA GLU A 2 -10.58 -13.00 0.27
C GLU A 2 -9.89 -12.77 1.63
N SER A 3 -9.21 -11.64 1.77
CA SER A 3 -8.49 -11.25 3.00
C SER A 3 -9.47 -11.11 4.17
N LYS A 4 -9.13 -11.68 5.33
CA LYS A 4 -9.97 -11.56 6.55
C LYS A 4 -10.00 -10.11 7.01
N ALA A 5 -8.89 -9.37 6.92
CA ALA A 5 -8.84 -7.96 7.26
C ALA A 5 -9.67 -7.11 6.29
N ALA A 6 -9.57 -7.33 4.98
CA ALA A 6 -10.40 -6.62 3.99
C ALA A 6 -11.90 -6.86 4.24
N ASN A 7 -12.28 -8.12 4.49
CA ASN A 7 -13.65 -8.48 4.84
C ASN A 7 -14.11 -7.94 6.20
N THR A 8 -13.17 -7.67 7.11
CA THR A 8 -13.45 -7.02 8.40
C THR A 8 -13.66 -5.53 8.21
N LEU A 9 -12.83 -4.88 7.39
CA LEU A 9 -12.95 -3.46 7.08
C LEU A 9 -14.28 -3.16 6.37
N VAL A 10 -14.65 -3.94 5.35
CA VAL A 10 -15.95 -3.84 4.67
C VAL A 10 -17.11 -3.91 5.69
N LYS A 11 -17.05 -4.83 6.66
CA LYS A 11 -18.06 -4.95 7.71
C LYS A 11 -18.07 -3.77 8.68
N GLU A 12 -16.89 -3.24 9.02
CA GLU A 12 -16.76 -2.07 9.90
C GLU A 12 -17.28 -0.80 9.20
N VAL A 13 -16.99 -0.62 7.91
CA VAL A 13 -17.53 0.45 7.05
C VAL A 13 -19.05 0.36 7.01
N GLU A 14 -19.60 -0.82 6.73
CA GLU A 14 -21.05 -1.03 6.72
C GLU A 14 -21.69 -0.71 8.08
N LYS A 15 -21.01 -1.04 9.18
CA LYS A 15 -21.49 -0.75 10.53
C LYS A 15 -21.46 0.75 10.84
N LEU A 16 -20.39 1.45 10.48
CA LEU A 16 -20.31 2.91 10.62
C LEU A 16 -21.33 3.62 9.74
N LYS A 17 -21.52 3.17 8.49
CA LYS A 17 -22.56 3.67 7.59
C LYS A 17 -23.95 3.50 8.18
N LYS A 18 -24.26 2.34 8.77
CA LYS A 18 -25.53 2.10 9.48
C LYS A 18 -25.69 3.00 10.70
N LYS A 19 -24.62 3.20 11.48
CA LYS A 19 -24.63 4.07 12.66
C LYS A 19 -24.85 5.54 12.28
N ALA A 20 -24.11 6.06 11.31
CA ALA A 20 -24.26 7.43 10.80
C ALA A 20 -25.66 7.68 10.23
N LYS A 21 -26.23 6.71 9.49
CA LYS A 21 -27.62 6.78 9.01
C LYS A 21 -28.65 6.75 10.15
N ALA A 22 -28.37 6.06 11.25
CA ALA A 22 -29.26 6.01 12.41
C ALA A 22 -29.19 7.30 13.25
N ASP A 23 -28.00 7.89 13.38
CA ASP A 23 -27.77 9.14 14.10
C ASP A 23 -28.30 10.36 13.32
N LEU A 24 -28.32 10.29 11.98
CA LEU A 24 -29.04 11.21 11.11
C LEU A 24 -30.54 10.85 11.12
N SER A 25 -31.24 11.22 12.19
CA SER A 25 -32.68 11.05 12.32
C SER A 25 -33.45 11.73 11.18
N GLY A 26 -33.79 10.97 10.14
CA GLY A 26 -34.62 11.43 9.03
C GLY A 26 -34.23 10.77 7.70
N ASN A 27 -35.22 10.48 6.84
CA ASN A 27 -34.96 9.96 5.49
C ASN A 27 -33.94 10.86 4.80
N LEU A 28 -32.76 10.28 4.56
CA LEU A 28 -31.65 10.97 3.94
C LEU A 28 -32.11 11.47 2.56
N PRO A 29 -32.10 12.79 2.29
CA PRO A 29 -32.54 13.32 0.99
C PRO A 29 -31.82 12.59 -0.14
N ALA A 30 -32.51 12.25 -1.23
CA ALA A 30 -31.89 11.57 -2.39
C ALA A 30 -30.69 12.37 -2.96
N ALA A 31 -30.70 13.69 -2.79
CA ALA A 31 -29.60 14.58 -3.11
C ALA A 31 -28.39 14.46 -2.18
N LEU A 32 -28.46 13.73 -1.07
CA LEU A 32 -27.34 13.40 -0.19
C LEU A 32 -27.01 11.90 -0.25
N GLU A 33 -27.86 11.05 -0.82
CA GLU A 33 -27.57 9.62 -1.00
C GLU A 33 -26.34 9.38 -1.88
N HIS A 34 -26.09 10.24 -2.86
CA HIS A 34 -24.90 10.16 -3.70
C HIS A 34 -23.61 10.38 -2.89
N LEU A 35 -23.69 11.27 -1.88
CA LEU A 35 -22.88 11.34 -0.66
C LEU A 35 -22.34 9.96 -0.29
N PHE A 36 -23.28 9.18 0.25
CA PHE A 36 -23.10 7.83 0.78
C PHE A 36 -22.89 6.72 -0.27
N SER A 37 -22.85 7.05 -1.56
CA SER A 37 -22.63 6.10 -2.65
C SER A 37 -21.20 6.15 -3.20
N GLU A 38 -20.56 7.32 -3.17
CA GLU A 38 -19.12 7.50 -3.45
C GLU A 38 -18.25 7.36 -2.18
N ASP A 39 -18.89 7.36 -1.01
CA ASP A 39 -18.31 7.35 0.35
C ASP A 39 -17.53 6.10 0.80
N SER A 40 -17.24 5.09 -0.04
CA SER A 40 -16.40 3.98 0.45
C SER A 40 -15.03 4.51 0.91
N LEU A 41 -14.47 5.47 0.17
CA LEU A 41 -13.15 6.03 0.44
C LEU A 41 -13.08 6.81 1.76
N PHE A 42 -14.07 7.64 2.09
CA PHE A 42 -14.05 8.42 3.34
C PHE A 42 -14.14 7.52 4.58
N PHE A 43 -15.04 6.53 4.57
CA PHE A 43 -15.16 5.59 5.69
C PHE A 43 -13.96 4.64 5.78
N ASP A 44 -13.37 4.26 4.65
CA ASP A 44 -12.11 3.51 4.62
C ASP A 44 -10.98 4.32 5.29
N GLU A 45 -10.81 5.60 4.94
CA GLU A 45 -9.77 6.46 5.54
C GLU A 45 -9.92 6.66 7.06
N GLU A 46 -11.14 6.89 7.54
CA GLU A 46 -11.40 7.03 8.99
C GLU A 46 -11.15 5.72 9.75
N ILE A 47 -11.57 4.57 9.19
CA ILE A 47 -11.31 3.25 9.81
C ILE A 47 -9.82 2.95 9.82
N LEU A 48 -9.12 3.21 8.71
CA LEU A 48 -7.67 3.02 8.62
C LEU A 48 -6.92 3.92 9.59
N THR A 49 -7.38 5.16 9.75
CA THR A 49 -6.84 6.09 10.75
C THR A 49 -7.08 5.57 12.17
N GLN A 50 -8.26 5.04 12.45
CA GLN A 50 -8.58 4.45 13.75
C GLN A 50 -7.75 3.20 14.02
N TRP A 51 -7.61 2.28 13.05
CA TRP A 51 -6.76 1.10 13.19
C TRP A 51 -5.30 1.46 13.41
N ARG A 52 -4.83 2.55 12.81
CA ARG A 52 -3.48 3.09 13.04
C ARG A 52 -3.31 3.64 14.46
N ARG A 53 -4.30 4.38 14.96
CA ARG A 53 -4.34 4.86 16.37
C ARG A 53 -4.40 3.72 17.37
N ASP A 54 -5.14 2.67 17.05
CA ASP A 54 -5.30 1.46 17.86
C ASP A 54 -4.13 0.46 17.67
N GLU A 55 -3.13 0.82 16.86
CA GLU A 55 -1.93 0.01 16.60
C GLU A 55 -2.23 -1.40 16.04
N ARG A 56 -3.34 -1.53 15.30
CA ARG A 56 -3.79 -2.74 14.60
C ARG A 56 -2.96 -3.02 13.35
N PHE A 57 -1.64 -3.05 13.51
CA PHE A 57 -0.69 -3.08 12.40
C PHE A 57 -0.76 -4.35 11.56
N ASP A 58 -1.12 -5.50 12.13
CA ASP A 58 -1.25 -6.73 11.35
C ASP A 58 -2.41 -6.65 10.35
N GLU A 59 -3.53 -6.10 10.76
CA GLU A 59 -4.69 -5.88 9.90
C GLU A 59 -4.43 -4.77 8.87
N LEU A 60 -3.73 -3.70 9.26
CA LEU A 60 -3.28 -2.66 8.34
C LEU A 60 -2.35 -3.21 7.26
N ILE A 61 -1.41 -4.08 7.63
CA ILE A 61 -0.51 -4.73 6.67
C ILE A 61 -1.29 -5.63 5.72
N GLU A 62 -2.22 -6.42 6.24
CA GLU A 62 -3.06 -7.29 5.41
C GLU A 62 -3.93 -6.47 4.45
N TYR A 63 -4.52 -5.37 4.93
CA TYR A 63 -5.31 -4.44 4.11
C TYR A 63 -4.49 -3.81 2.99
N VAL A 64 -3.33 -3.23 3.32
CA VAL A 64 -2.42 -2.61 2.34
C VAL A 64 -1.93 -3.65 1.32
N SER A 65 -1.72 -4.89 1.77
CA SER A 65 -1.32 -6.00 0.92
C SER A 65 -2.47 -6.59 0.11
N TYR A 66 -3.71 -6.10 0.24
CA TYR A 66 -4.88 -6.59 -0.48
C TYR A 66 -5.46 -5.54 -1.44
N GLN A 67 -5.60 -4.29 -0.98
CA GLN A 67 -6.10 -3.14 -1.76
C GLN A 67 -5.03 -2.58 -2.70
N TYR A 68 -4.43 -3.46 -3.52
CA TYR A 68 -3.25 -3.18 -4.35
C TYR A 68 -3.34 -1.99 -5.31
N ASP A 69 -4.48 -1.34 -5.48
CA ASP A 69 -4.63 -0.34 -6.52
C ASP A 69 -5.77 0.65 -6.24
N GLU A 70 -5.64 1.82 -6.85
CA GLU A 70 -6.68 2.85 -7.04
C GLU A 70 -6.88 3.91 -5.94
N ARG A 71 -6.09 4.99 -6.09
CA ARG A 71 -6.49 6.39 -5.80
C ARG A 71 -6.59 6.87 -4.34
N GLY A 72 -5.70 6.40 -3.48
CA GLY A 72 -5.47 7.01 -2.15
C GLY A 72 -4.34 6.41 -1.31
N GLY A 73 -3.87 5.21 -1.67
CA GLY A 73 -2.98 4.41 -0.81
C GLY A 73 -1.48 4.71 -0.86
N GLU A 74 -0.96 5.53 -1.80
CA GLU A 74 0.50 5.70 -1.95
C GLU A 74 1.15 6.40 -0.73
N GLU A 75 0.35 7.12 0.04
CA GLU A 75 0.76 7.79 1.27
C GLU A 75 0.47 6.92 2.50
N PHE A 76 -0.60 6.12 2.47
CA PHE A 76 -1.02 5.33 3.63
C PHE A 76 -0.01 4.25 4.03
N TRP A 77 0.49 3.44 3.09
CA TRP A 77 1.48 2.42 3.44
C TRP A 77 2.79 3.02 3.95
N LYS A 78 3.16 4.23 3.49
CA LYS A 78 4.33 4.97 3.99
C LYS A 78 4.11 5.45 5.42
N GLN A 79 2.90 5.89 5.75
CA GLN A 79 2.52 6.25 7.13
C GLN A 79 2.59 5.04 8.06
N VAL A 80 2.01 3.90 7.65
CA VAL A 80 2.11 2.64 8.40
C VAL A 80 3.56 2.23 8.57
N LEU A 81 4.36 2.30 7.51
CA LEU A 81 5.79 1.98 7.56
C LEU A 81 6.56 2.91 8.51
N LEU A 82 6.28 4.21 8.49
CA LEU A 82 6.89 5.19 9.39
C LEU A 82 6.60 4.85 10.85
N ASP A 83 5.35 4.54 11.19
CA ASP A 83 4.99 4.16 12.55
C ASP A 83 5.71 2.89 12.99
N LEU A 84 5.74 1.87 12.13
CA LEU A 84 6.47 0.62 12.40
C LEU A 84 7.96 0.89 12.64
N ARG A 85 8.57 1.81 11.87
CA ARG A 85 9.96 2.22 12.05
C ARG A 85 10.17 2.97 13.37
N LEU A 86 9.31 3.93 13.70
CA LEU A 86 9.37 4.69 14.96
C LEU A 86 9.25 3.76 16.17
N LYS A 87 8.43 2.71 16.05
CA LYS A 87 8.24 1.66 17.07
C LYS A 87 9.27 0.54 17.03
N LYS A 88 10.22 0.57 16.07
CA LYS A 88 11.24 -0.47 15.86
C LYS A 88 10.65 -1.86 15.56
N GLU A 89 9.47 -1.93 14.95
CA GLU A 89 8.79 -3.16 14.54
C GLU A 89 9.27 -3.67 13.16
N GLU A 90 10.56 -3.98 13.05
CA GLU A 90 11.20 -4.34 11.77
C GLU A 90 10.54 -5.54 11.07
N LYS A 91 10.13 -6.57 11.83
CA LYS A 91 9.49 -7.77 11.26
C LYS A 91 8.19 -7.42 10.54
N LYS A 92 7.37 -6.55 11.12
CA LYS A 92 6.11 -6.10 10.53
C LYS A 92 6.38 -5.15 9.35
N ALA A 93 7.38 -4.28 9.46
CA ALA A 93 7.80 -3.43 8.34
C ALA A 93 8.25 -4.25 7.13
N LEU A 94 9.05 -5.31 7.33
CA LEU A 94 9.46 -6.22 6.25
C LEU A 94 8.26 -6.98 5.67
N LYS A 95 7.34 -7.47 6.51
CA LYS A 95 6.08 -8.12 6.07
C LYS A 95 5.23 -7.21 5.18
N LEU A 96 5.13 -5.91 5.52
CA LEU A 96 4.45 -4.90 4.70
C LEU A 96 5.09 -4.78 3.31
N LEU A 97 6.41 -4.63 3.26
CA LEU A 97 7.14 -4.49 2.00
C LEU A 97 7.09 -5.79 1.17
N ASP A 98 7.07 -6.97 1.82
CA ASP A 98 6.90 -8.28 1.18
C ASP A 98 5.53 -8.40 0.50
N GLY A 99 4.51 -7.79 1.10
CA GLY A 99 3.18 -7.65 0.49
C GLY A 99 3.20 -6.72 -0.72
N LEU A 100 3.81 -5.54 -0.62
CA LEU A 100 3.77 -4.52 -1.68
C LEU A 100 4.55 -4.90 -2.95
N LEU A 101 5.71 -5.54 -2.79
CA LEU A 101 6.67 -5.72 -3.89
C LEU A 101 6.12 -6.57 -5.06
N PRO A 102 5.45 -7.72 -4.86
CA PRO A 102 4.90 -8.52 -5.95
C PRO A 102 3.90 -7.79 -6.83
N GLY A 103 3.01 -6.98 -6.24
CA GLY A 103 2.02 -6.19 -6.99
C GLY A 103 2.69 -5.16 -7.89
N ARG A 104 3.62 -4.37 -7.33
CA ARG A 104 4.39 -3.36 -8.08
C ARG A 104 5.24 -3.99 -9.19
N MET A 105 5.84 -5.15 -8.94
CA MET A 105 6.58 -5.90 -9.97
C MET A 105 5.69 -6.40 -11.11
N LYS A 106 4.42 -6.74 -10.85
CA LYS A 106 3.47 -7.11 -11.91
C LYS A 106 3.14 -5.90 -12.79
N LEU A 107 2.88 -4.74 -12.19
CA LEU A 107 2.63 -3.49 -12.91
C LEU A 107 3.83 -3.09 -13.78
N LEU A 108 5.06 -3.16 -13.24
CA LEU A 108 6.28 -2.88 -13.99
C LEU A 108 6.42 -3.79 -15.23
N LYS A 109 6.20 -5.10 -15.07
CA LYS A 109 6.24 -6.05 -16.19
C LYS A 109 5.18 -5.76 -17.24
N ALA A 110 3.98 -5.38 -16.83
CA ALA A 110 2.90 -5.03 -17.75
C ALA A 110 3.23 -3.74 -18.52
N ALA A 111 3.74 -2.71 -17.82
CA ALA A 111 4.16 -1.45 -18.43
C ALA A 111 5.30 -1.66 -19.44
N LYS A 112 6.30 -2.50 -19.09
CA LYS A 112 7.41 -2.86 -19.99
C LYS A 112 6.91 -3.53 -21.27
N LYS A 113 6.03 -4.54 -21.16
CA LYS A 113 5.42 -5.18 -22.34
C LYS A 113 4.67 -4.20 -23.23
N ASN A 114 4.01 -3.21 -22.63
CA ASN A 114 3.30 -2.19 -23.39
C ASN A 114 4.26 -1.25 -24.13
N LEU A 115 5.36 -0.86 -23.48
CA LEU A 115 6.44 -0.09 -24.11
C LEU A 115 7.10 -0.86 -25.26
N ASP A 116 7.41 -2.14 -25.06
CA ASP A 116 8.00 -3.01 -26.09
C ASP A 116 7.08 -3.13 -27.32
N LYS A 117 5.76 -3.14 -27.10
CA LYS A 117 4.75 -3.19 -28.17
C LYS A 117 4.60 -1.86 -28.91
N PHE A 118 4.78 -0.74 -28.21
CA PHE A 118 4.59 0.62 -28.73
C PHE A 118 5.81 1.51 -28.42
N PRO A 119 6.97 1.23 -29.02
CA PRO A 119 8.18 2.00 -28.78
C PRO A 119 8.00 3.46 -29.25
N GLY A 120 8.51 4.41 -28.48
CA GLY A 120 8.40 5.85 -28.77
C GLY A 120 7.03 6.48 -28.42
N ASN A 121 6.09 5.69 -27.89
CA ASN A 121 4.86 6.25 -27.33
C ASN A 121 5.14 6.84 -25.95
N TYR A 122 5.01 8.16 -25.83
CA TYR A 122 5.24 8.89 -24.59
C TYR A 122 4.44 8.36 -23.38
N LEU A 123 3.18 7.94 -23.58
CA LEU A 123 2.37 7.39 -22.49
C LEU A 123 2.89 6.03 -22.03
N SER A 124 3.29 5.17 -22.96
CA SER A 124 3.90 3.88 -22.63
C SER A 124 5.24 4.04 -21.89
N GLU A 125 6.08 4.99 -22.32
CA GLU A 125 7.35 5.31 -21.65
C GLU A 125 7.12 5.87 -20.24
N THR A 126 6.23 6.84 -20.11
CA THR A 126 5.89 7.45 -18.82
C THR A 126 5.33 6.41 -17.86
N THR A 127 4.43 5.54 -18.32
CA THR A 127 3.85 4.47 -17.50
C THR A 127 4.92 3.49 -17.00
N TYR A 128 5.88 3.14 -17.86
CA TYR A 128 7.01 2.29 -17.49
C TYR A 128 7.89 2.95 -16.42
N LEU A 129 8.25 4.22 -16.61
CA LEU A 129 9.08 4.96 -15.66
C LEU A 129 8.40 5.13 -14.29
N VAL A 130 7.09 5.41 -14.27
CA VAL A 130 6.30 5.49 -13.02
C VAL A 130 6.31 4.14 -12.32
N ALA A 131 5.98 3.04 -13.01
CA ALA A 131 5.99 1.71 -12.42
C ALA A 131 7.39 1.29 -11.92
N LYS A 132 8.45 1.68 -12.64
CA LYS A 132 9.84 1.47 -12.24
C LYS A 132 10.17 2.23 -10.95
N GLY A 133 9.76 3.49 -10.86
CA GLY A 133 9.89 4.31 -9.65
C GLY A 133 9.17 3.70 -8.45
N GLU A 134 7.95 3.19 -8.64
CA GLU A 134 7.18 2.53 -7.56
C GLU A 134 7.87 1.27 -7.02
N VAL A 135 8.46 0.44 -7.89
CA VAL A 135 9.24 -0.73 -7.45
C VAL A 135 10.48 -0.28 -6.66
N LEU A 136 11.19 0.73 -7.16
CA LEU A 136 12.41 1.23 -6.53
C LEU A 136 12.12 1.80 -5.14
N LYS A 137 11.03 2.57 -4.96
CA LYS A 137 10.61 3.09 -3.64
C LYS A 137 10.54 1.97 -2.58
N VAL A 138 9.88 0.85 -2.89
CA VAL A 138 9.76 -0.29 -1.96
C VAL A 138 11.12 -0.94 -1.70
N LEU A 139 11.94 -1.14 -2.73
CA LEU A 139 13.27 -1.74 -2.57
C LEU A 139 14.23 -0.86 -1.76
N TYR A 140 14.13 0.46 -1.88
CA TYR A 140 14.90 1.39 -1.05
C TYR A 140 14.47 1.35 0.42
N GLU A 141 13.18 1.21 0.71
CA GLU A 141 12.71 1.01 2.09
C GLU A 141 13.20 -0.32 2.68
N TYR A 142 13.26 -1.40 1.88
CA TYR A 142 13.92 -2.64 2.31
C TYR A 142 15.39 -2.41 2.67
N ALA A 143 16.13 -1.76 1.77
CA ALA A 143 17.55 -1.49 1.99
C ALA A 143 17.74 -0.65 3.25
N PHE A 144 16.89 0.36 3.45
CA PHE A 144 16.90 1.17 4.66
C PHE A 144 16.73 0.32 5.92
N ILE A 145 15.71 -0.54 6.00
CA ILE A 145 15.46 -1.37 7.19
C ILE A 145 16.62 -2.34 7.46
N ILE A 146 17.21 -2.92 6.41
CA ILE A 146 18.28 -3.91 6.56
C ILE A 146 19.61 -3.24 6.94
N GLU A 147 19.90 -2.06 6.39
CA GLU A 147 21.20 -1.37 6.53
C GLU A 147 21.22 -0.37 7.68
N ASN A 148 20.07 0.16 8.10
CA ASN A 148 19.96 1.09 9.21
C ASN A 148 19.97 0.36 10.58
N LYS A 149 20.95 -0.53 10.75
CA LYS A 149 21.23 -1.29 11.96
C LYS A 149 22.70 -1.11 12.35
N PRO A 150 23.07 -1.36 13.61
CA PRO A 150 24.48 -1.46 13.99
C PRO A 150 25.21 -2.45 13.06
N ALA A 151 26.45 -2.15 12.67
CA ALA A 151 27.19 -2.91 11.65
C ALA A 151 27.28 -4.43 11.95
N GLU A 152 27.28 -4.79 13.23
CA GLU A 152 27.32 -6.16 13.74
C GLU A 152 26.01 -6.94 13.49
N GLN A 153 24.89 -6.24 13.30
CA GLN A 153 23.55 -6.80 13.13
C GLN A 153 23.07 -6.77 11.66
N VAL A 154 23.84 -6.15 10.77
CA VAL A 154 23.50 -6.08 9.34
C VAL A 154 23.72 -7.45 8.70
N ASN A 155 22.64 -8.05 8.21
CA ASN A 155 22.76 -9.22 7.36
C ASN A 155 23.25 -8.80 5.97
N LYS A 156 24.58 -8.89 5.76
CA LYS A 156 25.23 -8.54 4.49
C LYS A 156 24.65 -9.28 3.29
N SER A 157 24.25 -10.55 3.46
CA SER A 157 23.66 -11.34 2.38
C SER A 157 22.34 -10.72 1.89
N ASP A 158 21.48 -10.31 2.81
CA ASP A 158 20.18 -9.74 2.46
C ASP A 158 20.30 -8.32 1.91
N SER A 159 21.22 -7.50 2.44
CA SER A 159 21.57 -6.19 1.86
C SER A 159 22.06 -6.33 0.41
N GLU A 160 22.98 -7.26 0.14
CA GLU A 160 23.48 -7.49 -1.22
C GLU A 160 22.39 -7.98 -2.18
N LYS A 161 21.48 -8.85 -1.72
CA LYS A 161 20.34 -9.30 -2.54
C LYS A 161 19.45 -8.12 -2.94
N ILE A 162 19.13 -7.23 -2.00
CA ILE A 162 18.30 -6.05 -2.30
C ILE A 162 19.05 -5.08 -3.22
N LYS A 163 20.33 -4.81 -2.98
CA LYS A 163 21.17 -4.00 -3.87
C LYS A 163 21.22 -4.54 -5.30
N LYS A 164 21.39 -5.87 -5.46
CA LYS A 164 21.34 -6.53 -6.77
C LYS A 164 19.98 -6.37 -7.45
N LYS A 165 18.88 -6.48 -6.69
CA LYS A 165 17.53 -6.23 -7.23
C LYS A 165 17.37 -4.78 -7.69
N ILE A 166 17.81 -3.80 -6.88
CA ILE A 166 17.79 -2.38 -7.25
C ILE A 166 18.56 -2.15 -8.55
N GLN A 167 19.80 -2.64 -8.62
CA GLN A 167 20.63 -2.47 -9.82
C GLN A 167 19.99 -3.10 -11.06
N LYS A 168 19.39 -4.28 -10.91
CA LYS A 168 18.66 -4.93 -12.00
C LYS A 168 17.52 -4.05 -12.52
N ILE A 169 16.70 -3.50 -11.62
CA ILE A 169 15.58 -2.63 -12.01
C ILE A 169 16.10 -1.34 -12.66
N LEU A 170 17.18 -0.74 -12.14
CA LEU A 170 17.78 0.46 -12.73
C LEU A 170 18.28 0.23 -14.16
N ASN A 171 18.86 -0.95 -14.42
CA ASN A 171 19.44 -1.31 -15.72
C ASN A 171 18.43 -1.90 -16.72
N GLU A 172 17.19 -2.18 -16.29
CA GLU A 172 16.09 -2.65 -17.14
C GLU A 172 15.39 -1.53 -17.91
#